data_AF-A0A2E7SGX2-F1
#
_entry.id   AF-A0A2E7SGX2-F1
#
_cell.length_a   1.000
_cell.length_b   1.000
_cell.length_c   1.000
_cell.angle_alpha   90.00
_cell.angle_beta   90.00
_cell.angle_gamma   90.00
#
_symmetry.space_group_name_H-M   'P 1'
#
loop_
_entity.id
_entity.type
_entity.pdbx_description
1 polymer ?
#
loop_
_entity_poly.entity_id
_entity_poly.type
_entity_poly.pdbx_seq_one_letter_code
_entity_poly.pdbx_strand_id
1 'polypeptide(L)'
;MQHRQVSPDFRAQVHVLEMLTLFWLFFMSATFILQLQIPDPVSSSSDGQLHLAAEDAFVQEMGFDAVDSTNHTNRLSELLSEGDLQVACDSLLNGLPDSVQGNCWVAKNEGDISRHGLGSTPIGRTMSVHQLVTDGGNIWTVTLQVWYVGGGV
;
A
#
# COMPACT_ATOMS: atom_id res chain seq x y z
N MET A 1 -67.41 0.15 39.70
CA MET A 1 -66.29 0.32 38.75
C MET A 1 -65.20 1.09 39.49
N GLN A 2 -64.17 0.39 39.99
CA GLN A 2 -63.05 1.04 40.68
C GLN A 2 -62.13 1.68 39.63
N HIS A 3 -62.07 3.01 39.62
CA HIS A 3 -61.04 3.72 38.88
C HIS A 3 -59.69 3.34 39.47
N ARG A 4 -58.87 2.62 38.69
CA ARG A 4 -57.46 2.38 38.98
C ARG A 4 -56.78 3.76 39.02
N GLN A 5 -56.53 4.27 40.22
CA GLN A 5 -55.72 5.48 40.39
C GLN A 5 -54.28 5.13 39.99
N VAL A 6 -53.81 5.74 38.91
CA VAL A 6 -52.40 5.72 38.53
C VAL A 6 -51.68 6.57 39.58
N SER A 7 -50.86 5.94 40.41
CA SER A 7 -49.96 6.67 41.32
C SER A 7 -49.06 7.57 40.49
N PRO A 8 -49.04 8.91 40.70
CA PRO A 8 -48.18 9.83 39.96
C PRO A 8 -46.77 9.79 40.57
N ASP A 9 -46.17 8.60 40.62
CA ASP A 9 -44.80 8.46 41.10
C ASP A 9 -43.84 8.86 39.99
N PHE A 10 -43.61 10.17 39.88
CA PHE A 10 -42.72 10.78 38.90
C PHE A 10 -41.31 10.17 38.93
N ARG A 11 -40.86 9.66 40.08
CA ARG A 11 -39.55 9.00 40.20
C ARG A 11 -39.52 7.65 39.49
N ALA A 12 -40.58 6.86 39.65
CA ALA A 12 -40.73 5.59 38.94
C ALA A 12 -40.86 5.82 37.42
N GLN A 13 -41.58 6.86 37.00
CA GLN A 13 -41.73 7.22 35.59
C GLN A 13 -40.40 7.67 34.96
N VAL A 14 -39.63 8.53 35.65
CA VAL A 14 -38.31 8.99 35.18
C VAL A 14 -37.34 7.81 35.07
N HIS A 15 -37.35 6.89 36.03
CA HIS A 15 -36.49 5.72 35.98
C HIS A 15 -36.82 4.79 34.79
N VAL A 16 -38.10 4.61 34.48
CA VAL A 16 -38.52 3.85 33.29
C VAL A 16 -38.13 4.57 32.00
N LEU A 17 -38.24 5.90 31.96
CA LEU A 17 -37.84 6.69 30.80
C LEU A 17 -36.33 6.64 30.56
N GLU A 18 -35.54 6.67 31.63
CA GLU A 18 -34.08 6.51 31.59
C GLU A 18 -33.67 5.12 31.08
N MET A 19 -34.33 4.06 31.57
CA MET A 19 -34.06 2.70 31.09
C MET A 19 -34.41 2.53 29.60
N LEU A 20 -35.49 3.16 29.13
CA LEU A 20 -35.92 3.10 27.74
C LEU A 20 -35.01 3.92 26.82
N THR A 21 -34.55 5.11 27.26
CA THR A 21 -33.60 5.91 26.47
C THR A 21 -32.22 5.25 26.40
N LEU A 22 -31.75 4.61 27.47
CA LEU A 22 -30.50 3.83 27.44
C LEU A 22 -30.60 2.63 26.51
N PHE A 23 -31.72 1.89 26.58
CA PHE A 23 -32.00 0.81 25.64
C PHE A 23 -32.02 1.30 24.19
N TRP A 24 -32.70 2.44 23.94
CA TRP A 24 -32.79 3.02 22.61
C TRP A 24 -31.43 3.48 22.07
N LEU A 25 -30.64 4.17 22.88
CA LEU A 25 -29.29 4.60 22.51
C LEU A 25 -28.38 3.39 22.24
N PHE A 26 -28.46 2.34 23.05
CA PHE A 26 -27.72 1.11 22.83
C PHE A 26 -28.11 0.44 21.50
N PHE A 27 -29.40 0.29 21.21
CA PHE A 27 -29.84 -0.34 19.96
C PHE A 27 -29.52 0.49 18.72
N MET A 28 -29.67 1.83 18.77
CA MET A 28 -29.34 2.70 17.64
C MET A 28 -27.82 2.72 17.36
N SER A 29 -26.99 2.76 18.40
CA SER A 29 -25.54 2.68 18.25
C SER A 29 -25.07 1.30 17.78
N ALA A 30 -25.63 0.22 18.30
CA ALA A 30 -25.31 -1.14 17.85
C ALA A 30 -25.70 -1.36 16.38
N THR A 31 -26.88 -0.89 15.96
CA THR A 31 -27.33 -1.01 14.56
C THR A 31 -26.43 -0.18 13.63
N PHE A 32 -26.00 1.00 14.06
CA PHE A 32 -25.03 1.82 13.32
C PHE A 32 -23.68 1.11 13.15
N ILE A 33 -23.15 0.48 14.21
CA ILE A 33 -21.89 -0.28 14.13
C ILE A 33 -22.00 -1.49 13.20
N LEU A 34 -23.14 -2.19 13.20
CA LEU A 34 -23.35 -3.35 12.32
C LEU A 34 -23.54 -2.96 10.85
N GLN A 35 -24.02 -1.74 10.57
CA GLN A 35 -24.18 -1.21 9.21
C GLN A 35 -22.93 -0.50 8.68
N LEU A 36 -21.91 -0.29 9.52
CA LEU A 36 -20.60 0.14 9.07
C LEU A 36 -20.01 -0.97 8.21
N GLN A 37 -20.20 -0.85 6.89
CA GLN A 37 -19.43 -1.56 5.90
C GLN A 37 -18.00 -1.02 5.96
N ILE A 38 -17.18 -1.60 6.84
CA ILE A 38 -15.74 -1.48 6.73
C ILE A 38 -15.39 -2.34 5.52
N PRO A 39 -14.88 -1.77 4.41
CA PRO A 39 -14.38 -2.57 3.31
C PRO A 39 -13.42 -3.60 3.90
N ASP A 40 -13.62 -4.88 3.59
CA ASP A 40 -12.70 -5.91 4.06
C ASP A 40 -11.28 -5.44 3.75
N PRO A 41 -10.37 -5.42 4.75
CA PRO A 41 -8.99 -5.09 4.48
C PRO A 41 -8.52 -6.06 3.40
N VAL A 42 -8.02 -5.49 2.30
CA VAL A 42 -7.39 -6.28 1.23
C VAL A 42 -6.44 -7.28 1.89
N SER A 43 -6.48 -8.53 1.45
CA SER A 43 -5.70 -9.61 2.03
C SER A 43 -4.23 -9.20 2.09
N SER A 44 -3.75 -8.82 3.28
CA SER A 44 -2.38 -8.33 3.51
C SER A 44 -1.34 -9.32 3.01
N SER A 45 -1.69 -10.61 2.98
CA SER A 45 -0.85 -11.67 2.46
C SER A 45 -0.57 -11.57 0.96
N SER A 46 -1.53 -11.18 0.11
CA SER A 46 -1.32 -11.17 -1.34
C SER A 46 -0.50 -9.97 -1.78
N ASP A 47 -0.72 -8.82 -1.14
CA ASP A 47 0.03 -7.59 -1.41
C ASP A 47 1.42 -7.66 -0.74
N GLY A 48 1.54 -8.33 0.41
CA GLY A 48 2.82 -8.60 1.04
C GLY A 48 3.78 -9.39 0.14
N GLN A 49 3.29 -10.37 -0.62
CA GLN A 49 4.12 -11.11 -1.57
C GLN A 49 4.60 -10.25 -2.74
N LEU A 50 3.75 -9.37 -3.28
CA LEU A 50 4.15 -8.42 -4.33
C LEU A 50 5.16 -7.40 -3.80
N HIS A 51 4.96 -6.92 -2.57
CA HIS A 51 5.88 -6.02 -1.90
C HIS A 51 7.26 -6.66 -1.73
N LEU A 52 7.30 -7.88 -1.19
CA LEU A 52 8.53 -8.63 -1.00
C LEU A 52 9.22 -8.91 -2.33
N ALA A 53 8.49 -9.29 -3.38
CA ALA A 53 9.07 -9.50 -4.70
C ALA A 53 9.73 -8.23 -5.26
N ALA A 54 9.13 -7.05 -5.04
CA ALA A 54 9.73 -5.79 -5.45
C ALA A 54 10.93 -5.39 -4.56
N GLU A 55 10.85 -5.59 -3.25
CA GLU A 55 11.98 -5.34 -2.34
C GLU A 55 13.16 -6.27 -2.62
N ASP A 56 12.92 -7.56 -2.88
CA ASP A 56 13.96 -8.52 -3.23
C ASP A 56 14.68 -8.12 -4.52
N ALA A 57 13.96 -7.62 -5.53
CA ALA A 57 14.58 -7.10 -6.75
C ALA A 57 15.48 -5.89 -6.46
N PHE A 58 15.06 -4.97 -5.59
CA PHE A 58 15.90 -3.86 -5.15
C PHE A 58 17.14 -4.35 -4.39
N VAL A 59 16.96 -5.25 -3.42
CA VAL A 59 18.06 -5.79 -2.60
C VAL A 59 19.06 -6.54 -3.47
N GLN A 60 18.59 -7.31 -4.45
CA GLN A 60 19.43 -8.01 -5.41
C GLN A 60 20.29 -7.02 -6.22
N GLU A 61 19.68 -6.00 -6.80
CA GLU A 61 20.41 -5.01 -7.62
C GLU A 61 21.37 -4.15 -6.80
N MET A 62 20.97 -3.77 -5.58
CA MET A 62 21.84 -3.04 -4.65
C MET A 62 22.96 -3.91 -4.07
N GLY A 63 22.84 -5.24 -4.17
CA GLY A 63 23.86 -6.20 -3.76
C GLY A 63 24.98 -6.42 -4.77
N PHE A 64 24.82 -5.95 -6.02
CA PHE A 64 25.90 -5.97 -6.99
C PHE A 64 26.88 -4.83 -6.75
N ASP A 65 28.17 -5.18 -6.71
CA ASP A 65 29.25 -4.21 -6.60
C ASP A 65 29.25 -3.25 -7.80
N ALA A 66 29.49 -1.96 -7.54
CA ALA A 66 29.70 -0.98 -8.61
C ALA A 66 30.98 -1.30 -9.40
N VAL A 67 30.98 -1.01 -10.69
CA VAL A 67 32.19 -1.15 -11.53
C VAL A 67 33.24 -0.12 -11.12
N ASP A 68 32.82 1.12 -10.84
CA ASP A 68 33.63 2.10 -10.12
C ASP A 68 33.22 2.22 -8.64
N SER A 69 33.71 1.28 -7.83
CA SER A 69 33.53 1.26 -6.37
C SER A 69 34.13 2.45 -5.62
N THR A 70 34.88 3.32 -6.31
CA THR A 70 35.51 4.49 -5.70
C THR A 70 34.56 5.68 -5.61
N ASN A 71 33.62 5.78 -6.57
CA ASN A 71 32.67 6.89 -6.68
C ASN A 71 31.23 6.46 -6.40
N HIS A 72 30.90 5.18 -6.57
CA HIS A 72 29.54 4.66 -6.45
C HIS A 72 29.45 3.55 -5.39
N THR A 73 28.27 3.42 -4.79
CA THR A 73 28.04 2.46 -3.70
C THR A 73 27.66 1.08 -4.21
N ASN A 74 26.84 1.00 -5.25
CA ASN A 74 26.41 -0.24 -5.86
C ASN A 74 26.17 -0.03 -7.36
N ARG A 75 25.98 -1.14 -8.09
CA ARG A 75 25.77 -1.10 -9.54
C ARG A 75 24.55 -0.27 -9.93
N LEU A 76 23.49 -0.31 -9.11
CA LEU A 76 22.28 0.49 -9.35
C LEU A 76 22.55 2.00 -9.24
N SER A 77 23.30 2.44 -8.23
CA SER A 77 23.62 3.85 -8.00
C SER A 77 24.53 4.39 -9.10
N GLU A 78 25.47 3.58 -9.57
CA GLU A 78 26.32 3.86 -10.72
C GLU A 78 25.49 4.08 -11.99
N LEU A 79 24.64 3.11 -12.38
CA LEU A 79 23.80 3.21 -13.57
C LEU A 79 22.86 4.43 -13.53
N LEU A 80 22.31 4.74 -12.35
CA LEU A 80 21.49 5.95 -12.17
C LEU A 80 22.31 7.22 -12.36
N SER A 81 23.52 7.27 -11.81
CA SER A 81 24.41 8.43 -11.90
C SER A 81 24.91 8.70 -13.32
N GLU A 82 25.17 7.64 -14.09
CA GLU A 82 25.61 7.67 -15.49
C GLU A 82 24.48 8.06 -16.44
N GLY A 83 23.22 7.98 -15.98
CA GLY A 83 22.03 8.30 -16.76
C GLY A 83 21.48 7.12 -17.57
N ASP A 84 22.00 5.92 -17.34
CA ASP A 84 21.57 4.67 -17.98
C ASP A 84 20.31 4.10 -17.32
N LEU A 85 19.26 4.94 -17.25
CA LEU A 85 17.99 4.64 -16.57
C LEU A 85 17.28 3.43 -17.18
N GLN A 86 17.43 3.23 -18.49
CA GLN A 86 16.88 2.07 -19.20
C GLN A 86 17.50 0.78 -18.65
N VAL A 87 18.82 0.72 -18.55
CA VAL A 87 19.56 -0.46 -18.10
C VAL A 87 19.30 -0.71 -16.62
N ALA A 88 19.32 0.35 -15.79
CA ALA A 88 18.99 0.25 -14.37
C ALA A 88 17.59 -0.36 -14.15
N CYS A 89 16.59 0.12 -14.90
CA CYS A 89 15.24 -0.39 -14.81
C CYS A 89 15.09 -1.80 -15.39
N ASP A 90 15.77 -2.13 -16.48
CA ASP A 90 15.74 -3.48 -17.04
C ASP A 90 16.35 -4.50 -16.07
N SER A 91 17.46 -4.16 -15.41
CA SER A 91 18.04 -5.03 -14.37
C SER A 91 17.08 -5.25 -13.20
N LEU A 92 16.46 -4.18 -12.68
CA LEU A 92 15.45 -4.30 -11.63
C LEU A 92 14.24 -5.15 -12.05
N LEU A 93 13.76 -4.99 -13.28
CA LEU A 93 12.64 -5.78 -13.79
C LEU A 93 13.01 -7.25 -14.00
N ASN A 94 14.27 -7.55 -14.35
CA ASN A 94 14.78 -8.91 -14.48
C ASN A 94 15.01 -9.60 -13.13
N GLY A 95 15.13 -8.83 -12.03
CA GLY A 95 15.17 -9.36 -10.67
C GLY A 95 13.81 -9.84 -10.14
N LEU A 96 12.71 -9.53 -10.84
CA LEU A 96 11.38 -9.98 -10.45
C LEU A 96 11.19 -11.48 -10.75
N PRO A 97 10.46 -12.23 -9.90
CA PRO A 97 10.15 -13.63 -10.17
C PRO A 97 9.19 -13.78 -11.35
N ASP A 98 9.24 -14.90 -12.07
CA ASP A 98 8.45 -15.18 -13.29
C ASP A 98 6.93 -15.00 -13.11
N SER A 99 6.41 -15.17 -11.89
CA SER A 99 5.00 -14.98 -11.55
C SER A 99 4.57 -13.52 -11.43
N VAL A 100 5.50 -12.57 -11.49
CA VAL A 100 5.29 -11.13 -11.29
C VAL A 100 5.81 -10.36 -12.50
N GLN A 101 5.02 -9.41 -12.96
CA GLN A 101 5.42 -8.43 -13.97
C GLN A 101 5.44 -7.04 -13.36
N GLY A 102 6.21 -6.14 -13.97
CA GLY A 102 6.30 -4.78 -13.46
C GLY A 102 6.67 -3.71 -14.47
N ASN A 103 6.60 -2.48 -13.98
CA ASN A 103 7.06 -1.25 -14.62
C ASN A 103 8.00 -0.53 -13.66
N CYS A 104 9.09 -0.01 -14.20
CA CYS A 104 10.05 0.80 -13.46
C CYS A 104 9.88 2.26 -13.84
N TRP A 105 9.82 3.11 -12.82
CA TRP A 105 9.66 4.55 -12.94
C TRP A 105 10.76 5.23 -12.14
N VAL A 106 11.43 6.21 -12.74
CA VAL A 106 12.55 6.90 -12.11
C VAL A 106 12.35 8.40 -12.17
N ALA A 107 12.67 9.08 -11.07
CA ALA A 107 12.78 10.53 -10.99
C ALA A 107 14.15 10.89 -10.38
N LYS A 108 14.76 11.96 -10.90
CA LYS A 108 15.99 12.54 -10.36
C LYS A 108 15.63 13.77 -9.53
N ASN A 109 16.04 13.78 -8.26
CA ASN A 109 15.75 14.83 -7.28
C ASN A 109 14.24 15.14 -7.26
N GLU A 110 13.86 16.40 -7.43
CA GLU A 110 12.46 16.88 -7.50
C GLU A 110 11.90 16.88 -8.93
N GLY A 111 12.56 16.17 -9.85
CA GLY A 111 12.17 16.10 -11.26
C GLY A 111 10.96 15.21 -11.53
N ASP A 112 10.46 15.28 -12.76
CA ASP A 112 9.33 14.46 -13.20
C ASP A 112 9.68 12.97 -13.20
N ILE A 113 8.74 12.17 -12.73
CA ILE A 113 8.86 10.71 -12.76
C ILE A 113 8.50 10.19 -14.15
N SER A 114 9.36 9.36 -14.73
CA SER A 114 9.12 8.78 -16.06
C SER A 114 9.44 7.30 -16.10
N ARG A 115 8.76 6.58 -17.00
CA ARG A 115 8.87 5.14 -17.14
C ARG A 115 10.06 4.78 -18.01
N HIS A 116 10.86 3.83 -17.55
CA HIS A 116 12.00 3.30 -18.29
C HIS A 116 11.98 1.75 -18.32
N GLY A 117 12.68 1.20 -19.30
CA GLY A 117 12.84 -0.25 -19.48
C GLY A 117 11.73 -0.94 -20.27
N LEU A 118 11.82 -2.27 -20.36
CA LEU A 118 10.99 -3.20 -21.12
C LEU A 118 9.63 -3.52 -20.47
N GLY A 119 9.16 -2.66 -19.56
CA GLY A 119 7.98 -2.93 -18.74
C GLY A 119 6.73 -3.32 -19.55
N SER A 120 5.72 -3.80 -18.84
CA SER A 120 4.47 -4.31 -19.44
C SER A 120 3.23 -3.49 -19.06
N THR A 121 2.07 -3.84 -19.62
CA THR A 121 0.80 -3.20 -19.27
C THR A 121 0.16 -3.98 -18.12
N PRO A 122 -0.27 -3.31 -17.04
CA PRO A 122 -0.87 -4.00 -15.91
C PRO A 122 -2.19 -4.67 -16.28
N ILE A 123 -2.30 -5.95 -15.93
CA ILE A 123 -3.51 -6.75 -16.11
C ILE A 123 -4.12 -6.95 -14.72
N GLY A 124 -4.95 -5.99 -14.30
CA GLY A 124 -5.63 -6.03 -13.01
C GLY A 124 -4.94 -5.18 -11.93
N ARG A 125 -4.85 -5.73 -10.71
CA ARG A 125 -4.39 -4.98 -9.52
C ARG A 125 -2.87 -4.83 -9.53
N THR A 126 -2.39 -3.60 -9.31
CA THR A 126 -0.97 -3.29 -9.19
C THR A 126 -0.62 -2.81 -7.79
N MET A 127 0.60 -3.05 -7.37
CA MET A 127 1.22 -2.49 -6.18
C MET A 127 2.44 -1.67 -6.58
N SER A 128 2.69 -0.54 -5.92
CA SER A 128 3.89 0.28 -6.17
C SER A 128 4.78 0.30 -4.93
N VAL A 129 6.07 0.06 -5.14
CA VAL A 129 7.12 0.14 -4.11
C VAL A 129 8.11 1.21 -4.52
N HIS A 130 8.47 2.09 -3.59
CA HIS A 130 9.35 3.23 -3.83
C HIS A 130 10.63 3.04 -3.04
N GLN A 131 11.77 3.21 -3.69
CA GLN A 131 13.08 3.18 -3.07
C GLN A 131 13.84 4.47 -3.40
N LEU A 132 14.44 5.06 -2.37
CA LEU A 132 15.33 6.21 -2.54
C LEU A 132 16.77 5.71 -2.64
N VAL A 133 17.45 6.10 -3.71
CA VAL A 133 18.88 5.81 -3.93
C VAL A 133 19.64 7.12 -3.98
N THR A 134 20.69 7.26 -3.17
CA THR A 134 21.47 8.50 -3.09
C THR A 134 22.88 8.27 -3.62
N ASP A 135 23.32 9.11 -4.56
CA ASP A 135 24.65 8.99 -5.18
C ASP A 135 25.19 10.39 -5.54
N GLY A 136 26.41 10.70 -5.12
CA GLY A 136 27.10 11.95 -5.48
C GLY A 136 26.33 13.25 -5.14
N GLY A 137 25.45 13.23 -4.13
CA GLY A 137 24.60 14.36 -3.75
C GLY A 137 23.31 14.50 -4.56
N ASN A 138 23.03 13.59 -5.50
CA ASN A 138 21.73 13.44 -6.13
C ASN A 138 20.90 12.38 -5.41
N ILE A 139 19.59 12.58 -5.37
CA ILE A 139 18.62 11.64 -4.83
C ILE A 139 17.81 11.12 -6.00
N TRP A 140 17.71 9.80 -6.13
CA TRP A 140 16.92 9.14 -7.16
C TRP A 140 15.74 8.45 -6.50
N THR A 141 14.53 8.76 -6.97
CA THR A 141 13.33 8.03 -6.57
C THR A 141 13.06 6.97 -7.62
N VAL A 142 13.28 5.71 -7.26
CA VAL A 142 12.98 4.57 -8.13
C VAL A 142 11.72 3.90 -7.63
N THR A 143 10.74 3.75 -8.51
CA THR A 143 9.45 3.15 -8.20
C THR A 143 9.23 1.93 -9.07
N LEU A 144 9.04 0.78 -8.43
CA LEU A 144 8.63 -0.45 -9.08
C LEU A 144 7.13 -0.65 -8.87
N GLN A 145 6.37 -0.58 -9.96
CA GLN A 145 4.97 -0.98 -9.99
C GLN A 145 4.89 -2.44 -10.44
N VAL A 146 4.37 -3.32 -9.60
CA VAL A 146 4.33 -4.78 -9.83
C VAL A 146 2.91 -5.34 -9.75
N TRP A 147 2.67 -6.45 -10.45
CA TRP A 147 1.40 -7.20 -10.45
C TRP A 147 1.63 -8.67 -10.83
N TYR A 148 0.67 -9.53 -10.50
CA TYR A 148 0.75 -10.95 -10.85
C TYR A 148 0.51 -11.19 -12.34
N VAL A 149 1.26 -12.13 -12.90
CA VAL A 149 1.04 -12.67 -14.24
C VAL A 149 -0.06 -13.72 -14.19
N GLY A 150 -1.08 -13.58 -15.05
CA GLY A 150 -2.11 -14.62 -15.21
C GLY A 150 -3.26 -14.61 -14.19
N GLY A 151 -3.36 -13.60 -13.30
CA GLY A 151 -4.51 -13.43 -12.39
C GLY A 151 -5.77 -12.85 -13.04
N GLY A 152 -5.78 -12.74 -14.37
CA GLY A 152 -6.90 -12.22 -15.15
C GLY A 152 -7.86 -13.31 -15.59
N VAL A 153 -8.43 -14.06 -14.65
CA VAL A 153 -9.74 -14.74 -14.71
C VAL A 153 -10.20 -15.10 -13.30
#